data_AF-A0A1J3HC24-F1
#
_entry.id   AF-A0A1J3HC24-F1
#
_cell.length_a   1.000
_cell.length_b   1.000
_cell.length_c   1.000
_cell.angle_alpha   90.00
_cell.angle_beta   90.00
_cell.angle_gamma   90.00
#
_symmetry.space_group_name_H-M   'P 1'
#
loop_
_entity.id
_entity.type
_entity.pdbx_description
1 polymer ?
#
loop_
_entity_poly.entity_id
_entity_poly.type
_entity_poly.pdbx_seq_one_letter_code
_entity_poly.pdbx_strand_id
1 'polypeptide(L)'
;VLEIKQVHAIVSKHGYADSLSVANSLISAYSKTGNLSEALLCFHSIREADLVTWTSVIGALAFHGFAEESLGMFNSMLQRLHPDKIAFLEVLSACSHGG
;
A
#
# COMPACT_ATOMS: atom_id res chain seq x y z
N VAL A 1 -14.40 -8.15 -3.17
CA VAL A 1 -13.17 -8.94 -3.46
C VAL A 1 -13.15 -9.53 -4.87
N LEU A 2 -14.20 -10.27 -5.31
CA LEU A 2 -14.24 -10.86 -6.66
C LEU A 2 -14.09 -9.83 -7.78
N GLU A 3 -14.80 -8.70 -7.68
CA GLU A 3 -14.72 -7.59 -8.64
C GLU A 3 -13.30 -7.01 -8.74
N ILE A 4 -12.58 -6.85 -7.62
CA ILE A 4 -11.20 -6.33 -7.62
C ILE A 4 -10.27 -7.29 -8.37
N LYS A 5 -10.42 -8.61 -8.17
CA LYS A 5 -9.63 -9.60 -8.90
C LYS A 5 -9.92 -9.59 -10.40
N GLN A 6 -11.17 -9.37 -10.80
CA GLN A 6 -11.54 -9.21 -12.21
C GLN A 6 -10.93 -7.94 -12.81
N VAL A 7 -11.02 -6.80 -12.11
CA VAL A 7 -10.39 -5.55 -12.54
C VAL A 7 -8.88 -5.72 -12.64
N HIS A 8 -8.23 -6.34 -11.65
CA HIS A 8 -6.80 -6.64 -11.66
C HIS A 8 -6.43 -7.51 -12.88
N ALA A 9 -7.18 -8.58 -13.17
CA ALA A 9 -6.93 -9.40 -14.36
C ALA A 9 -7.09 -8.60 -15.67
N ILE A 10 -8.08 -7.71 -15.76
CA ILE A 10 -8.31 -6.86 -16.93
C ILE A 10 -7.15 -5.87 -17.13
N VAL A 11 -6.71 -5.17 -16.09
CA VAL A 11 -5.61 -4.20 -16.21
C VAL A 11 -4.30 -4.89 -16.56
N SER A 12 -4.03 -6.07 -15.99
CA SER A 12 -2.84 -6.86 -16.33
C SER A 12 -2.88 -7.35 -17.78
N LYS A 13 -4.04 -7.84 -18.25
CA LYS A 13 -4.21 -8.30 -19.64
C LYS A 13 -3.98 -7.19 -20.66
N HIS A 14 -4.31 -5.94 -20.34
CA HIS A 14 -4.15 -4.80 -21.24
C HIS A 14 -2.81 -4.06 -21.07
N GLY A 15 -1.88 -4.62 -20.29
CA GLY A 15 -0.53 -4.05 -20.13
C GLY A 15 -0.44 -2.86 -19.17
N TYR A 16 -1.45 -2.65 -18.31
CA TYR A 16 -1.44 -1.59 -17.30
C TYR A 16 -0.89 -2.05 -15.95
N ALA A 17 -0.34 -3.26 -15.85
CA ALA A 17 0.24 -3.79 -14.61
C ALA A 17 1.42 -2.92 -14.11
N ASP A 18 2.19 -2.34 -15.01
CA ASP A 18 3.34 -1.48 -14.68
C ASP A 18 2.94 -0.03 -14.37
N SER A 19 1.66 0.33 -14.52
CA SER A 19 1.19 1.68 -14.21
C SER A 19 1.13 1.88 -12.70
N LEU A 20 1.97 2.79 -12.20
CA LEU A 20 2.05 3.09 -10.77
C LEU A 20 0.71 3.56 -10.18
N SER A 21 -0.06 4.32 -10.94
CA SER A 21 -1.39 4.78 -10.51
C SER A 21 -2.39 3.63 -10.37
N VAL A 22 -2.31 2.63 -11.27
CA VAL A 22 -3.13 1.42 -11.20
C VAL A 22 -2.71 0.57 -10.02
N ALA A 23 -1.40 0.39 -9.81
CA ALA A 23 -0.87 -0.36 -8.67
C ALA A 23 -1.29 0.27 -7.33
N ASN A 24 -1.17 1.59 -7.18
CA ASN A 24 -1.63 2.33 -5.99
C ASN A 24 -3.14 2.14 -5.74
N SER A 25 -3.94 2.18 -6.82
CA SER A 25 -5.39 1.93 -6.74
C SER A 25 -5.72 0.50 -6.29
N LEU A 26 -4.99 -0.49 -6.81
CA LEU A 26 -5.12 -1.89 -6.41
C LEU A 26 -4.71 -2.13 -4.95
N ILE A 27 -3.60 -1.54 -4.50
CA ILE A 27 -3.16 -1.60 -3.08
C ILE A 27 -4.28 -1.09 -2.17
N SER A 28 -4.84 0.09 -2.46
CA SER A 28 -5.93 0.67 -1.67
C SER A 28 -7.19 -0.20 -1.70
N ALA A 29 -7.58 -0.73 -2.87
CA ALA A 29 -8.77 -1.56 -3.04
C ALA A 29 -8.65 -2.90 -2.30
N TYR A 30 -7.52 -3.59 -2.43
CA TYR A 30 -7.26 -4.85 -1.73
C TYR A 30 -7.19 -4.65 -0.21
N SER A 31 -6.52 -3.59 0.24
CA SER A 31 -6.47 -3.22 1.67
C SER A 31 -7.87 -3.02 2.26
N LYS A 32 -8.69 -2.17 1.63
CA LYS A 32 -10.05 -1.85 2.12
C LYS A 32 -11.02 -3.03 2.10
N THR A 33 -10.70 -4.10 1.38
CA THR A 33 -11.55 -5.30 1.29
C THR A 33 -11.05 -6.48 2.12
N GLY A 34 -10.14 -6.24 3.06
CA GLY A 34 -9.66 -7.29 3.96
C GLY A 34 -8.54 -8.16 3.38
N ASN A 35 -8.04 -7.84 2.19
CA ASN A 35 -7.08 -8.68 1.49
C ASN A 35 -5.69 -8.04 1.46
N LEU A 36 -5.11 -7.86 2.64
CA LEU A 36 -3.79 -7.24 2.83
C LEU A 36 -2.69 -7.98 2.04
N SER A 37 -2.74 -9.30 1.98
CA SER A 37 -1.73 -10.10 1.26
C SER A 37 -1.63 -9.72 -0.22
N GLU A 38 -2.77 -9.55 -0.91
CA GLU A 38 -2.79 -9.12 -2.31
C GLU A 38 -2.33 -7.66 -2.47
N ALA A 39 -2.65 -6.79 -1.50
CA ALA A 39 -2.15 -5.41 -1.50
C ALA A 39 -0.62 -5.39 -1.39
N LEU A 40 -0.03 -6.21 -0.50
CA LEU A 40 1.41 -6.35 -0.36
C LEU A 40 2.04 -6.96 -1.63
N LEU A 41 1.41 -7.95 -2.27
CA LEU A 41 1.91 -8.48 -3.54
C LEU A 41 1.97 -7.40 -4.63
N CYS A 42 0.94 -6.55 -4.73
CA CYS A 42 0.94 -5.42 -5.66
C CYS A 42 2.07 -4.42 -5.33
N PHE A 43 2.32 -4.15 -4.04
CA PHE A 43 3.44 -3.29 -3.63
C PHE A 43 4.79 -3.87 -4.06
N HIS A 44 5.03 -5.17 -3.82
CA HIS A 44 6.30 -5.82 -4.15
C HIS A 44 6.53 -5.98 -5.65
N SER A 45 5.48 -5.94 -6.48
CA SER A 45 5.65 -5.92 -7.94
C SER A 45 6.06 -4.56 -8.51
N ILE A 46 5.98 -3.47 -7.72
CA ILE A 46 6.36 -2.13 -8.16
C ILE A 46 7.89 -2.01 -8.14
N ARG A 47 8.46 -1.64 -9.29
CA ARG A 47 9.91 -1.45 -9.43
C ARG A 47 10.41 -0.17 -8.75
N GLU A 48 9.69 0.93 -8.93
CA GLU A 48 10.03 2.25 -8.40
C GLU A 48 8.79 2.84 -7.72
N ALA A 49 8.71 2.68 -6.40
CA ALA A 49 7.61 3.18 -5.58
C ALA A 49 7.78 4.67 -5.28
N ASP A 50 6.73 5.46 -5.52
CA ASP A 50 6.69 6.87 -5.15
C ASP A 50 6.13 7.06 -3.72
N LEU A 51 6.07 8.32 -3.29
CA LEU A 51 5.55 8.66 -1.96
C LEU A 51 4.13 8.12 -1.73
N VAL A 52 3.27 8.15 -2.75
CA VAL A 52 1.88 7.67 -2.67
C VAL A 52 1.83 6.16 -2.50
N THR A 53 2.71 5.43 -3.18
CA THR A 53 2.84 3.98 -3.03
C THR A 53 3.25 3.60 -1.60
N TRP A 54 4.26 4.27 -1.05
CA TRP A 54 4.71 4.03 0.32
C TRP A 54 3.64 4.39 1.35
N THR A 55 2.99 5.55 1.22
CA THR A 55 1.91 5.94 2.15
C THR A 55 0.75 4.96 2.08
N SER A 56 0.41 4.45 0.88
CA SER A 56 -0.67 3.48 0.70
C SER A 56 -0.38 2.15 1.40
N VAL A 57 0.85 1.63 1.33
CA VAL A 57 1.19 0.35 2.00
C VAL A 57 1.33 0.51 3.51
N ILE A 58 1.88 1.63 3.98
CA ILE A 58 1.99 1.97 5.42
C ILE A 58 0.59 2.07 6.03
N GLY A 59 -0.32 2.78 5.37
CA GLY A 59 -1.70 2.90 5.80
C GLY A 59 -2.49 1.59 5.70
N ALA A 60 -2.20 0.74 4.72
CA ALA A 60 -2.77 -0.60 4.66
C ALA A 60 -2.36 -1.44 5.88
N LEU A 61 -1.07 -1.47 6.23
CA LEU A 61 -0.59 -2.18 7.42
C LEU A 61 -1.21 -1.62 8.70
N ALA A 62 -1.26 -0.29 8.83
CA ALA A 62 -1.89 0.39 9.96
C ALA A 62 -3.37 0.00 10.12
N PHE A 63 -4.15 0.07 9.03
CA PHE A 63 -5.58 -0.26 9.01
C PHE A 63 -5.86 -1.71 9.43
N HIS A 64 -4.94 -2.63 9.15
CA HIS A 64 -5.05 -4.04 9.50
C HIS A 64 -4.40 -4.41 10.85
N GLY A 65 -3.92 -3.43 11.61
CA GLY A 65 -3.35 -3.65 12.95
C GLY A 65 -1.88 -4.11 12.96
N PHE A 66 -1.20 -4.08 11.82
CA PHE A 66 0.22 -4.44 11.67
C PHE A 66 1.12 -3.23 11.94
N ALA A 67 1.10 -2.75 13.18
CA ALA A 67 1.76 -1.50 13.55
C ALA A 67 3.30 -1.55 13.42
N GLU A 68 3.93 -2.66 13.80
CA GLU A 68 5.39 -2.83 13.70
C GLU A 68 5.86 -2.85 12.24
N GLU A 69 5.14 -3.56 11.37
CA GLU A 69 5.42 -3.61 9.94
C GLU A 69 5.17 -2.25 9.28
N SER A 70 4.12 -1.53 9.69
CA SER A 70 3.86 -0.17 9.23
C SER A 70 5.02 0.77 9.55
N LEU A 71 5.53 0.73 10.79
CA LEU A 71 6.73 1.46 11.22
C LEU A 71 7.99 1.04 10.43
N GLY A 72 8.17 -0.27 10.20
CA GLY A 72 9.27 -0.79 9.39
C GLY A 72 9.25 -0.30 7.95
N MET A 73 8.07 -0.24 7.33
CA MET A 73 7.88 0.32 5.99
C MET A 73 8.14 1.83 5.97
N PHE A 74 7.67 2.57 6.97
CA PHE A 74 7.97 4.00 7.09
C PHE A 74 9.48 4.25 7.22
N ASN A 75 10.18 3.51 8.08
CA ASN A 75 11.64 3.63 8.21
C ASN A 75 12.37 3.32 6.89
N SER A 76 11.89 2.33 6.15
CA SER A 76 12.42 1.99 4.81
C SER A 76 12.18 3.12 3.80
N MET A 77 11.03 3.78 3.86
CA MET A 77 10.71 4.96 3.05
C MET A 77 11.67 6.12 3.37
N LEU A 78 11.96 6.38 4.65
CA LEU A 78 12.86 7.48 5.07
C LEU A 78 14.28 7.37 4.50
N GLN A 79 14.72 6.15 4.15
CA GLN A 79 16.03 5.94 3.50
C GLN A 79 16.05 6.40 2.03
N ARG A 80 14.89 6.66 1.43
CA ARG A 80 14.72 6.89 -0.02
C ARG A 80 13.97 8.18 -0.34
N LEU A 81 13.02 8.59 0.50
CA LEU A 81 12.07 9.67 0.23
C LEU A 81 11.87 10.53 1.48
N HIS A 82 11.49 11.80 1.25
CA HIS A 82 11.04 12.67 2.32
C HIS A 82 9.54 12.43 2.60
N PRO A 83 9.14 12.11 3.83
CA PRO A 83 7.74 11.91 4.20
C PRO A 83 6.96 13.21 4.09
N ASP A 84 5.69 13.12 3.70
CA ASP A 84 4.75 14.24 3.85
C ASP A 84 3.86 14.05 5.09
N LYS A 85 2.96 15.02 5.29
CA LYS A 85 1.97 14.98 6.38
C LYS A 85 1.11 13.71 6.37
N ILE A 86 0.82 13.14 5.19
CA ILE A 86 -0.01 11.94 5.08
C ILE A 86 0.77 10.74 5.59
N ALA A 87 2.05 10.60 5.21
CA ALA A 87 2.90 9.52 5.70
C ALA A 87 2.99 9.50 7.24
N PHE A 88 3.14 10.67 7.87
CA PHE A 88 3.13 10.77 9.33
C PHE A 88 1.78 10.38 9.94
N LEU A 89 0.66 10.78 9.34
CA LEU A 89 -0.67 10.43 9.83
C LEU A 89 -0.90 8.91 9.80
N GLU A 90 -0.47 8.22 8.74
CA GLU A 90 -0.63 6.76 8.63
C GLU A 90 0.13 6.02 9.75
N VAL A 91 1.35 6.45 10.05
CA VAL A 91 2.17 5.83 11.12
C VAL A 91 1.61 6.15 12.51
N LEU A 92 1.17 7.39 12.75
CA LEU A 92 0.52 7.75 14.02
C LEU A 92 -0.78 6.97 14.22
N SER A 93 -1.53 6.73 13.14
CA SER A 93 -2.70 5.87 13.15
C SER A 93 -2.33 4.44 13.57
N ALA A 94 -1.28 3.85 12.99
CA ALA A 94 -0.77 2.54 13.40
C ALA A 94 -0.47 2.47 14.90
N CYS A 95 0.23 3.47 15.45
CA CYS A 95 0.53 3.53 16.89
C CYS A 95 -0.72 3.67 17.76
N SER A 96 -1.77 4.34 17.27
CA SER A 96 -3.01 4.55 18.03
C SER A 96 -3.88 3.29 18.11
N HIS A 97 -3.76 2.38 17.15
CA HIS A 97 -4.54 1.14 17.11
C HIS A 97 -3.77 -0.09 17.65
N GLY A 98 -2.45 0.03 17.86
CA GLY A 98 -1.58 -1.03 18.37
C GLY A 98 -1.32 -0.99 19.89
N GLY A 99 -1.88 -0.02 20.61
CA GLY A 99 -1.73 0.18 22.06
C GLY A 99 -2.97 -0.17 22.86
#